data_AF-A0A0A1DN46-F1
#
_entry.id   AF-A0A0A1DN46-F1
#
_cell.length_a   1.000
_cell.length_b   1.000
_cell.length_c   1.000
_cell.angle_alpha   90.00
_cell.angle_beta   90.00
_cell.angle_gamma   90.00
#
_symmetry.space_group_name_H-M   'P 1'
#
loop_
_entity.id
_entity.type
_entity.pdbx_description
1 polymer ?
#
loop_
_entity_poly.entity_id
_entity_poly.type
_entity_poly.pdbx_seq_one_letter_code
_entity_poly.pdbx_strand_id
1 'polypeptide(L)'
;MMLPHKIAALGAAALLAPLALTVAAPAAHADESYAGSIGAAPIGVFYQPNANETCSTTNASVALPYSSVDYVSQSSGPRRFVVHAADVPAAAQLAFYVYRNGVCVAADYQPDPGEESTATVDLDRVVLAKGDRVSVRIISFANPAWRLDILQPGTANAAAAGKGASYVKLPYQVSCASKKATVQVAGKAKARKIKSITFTAGGKKVAAVKGVRARQNIKLKGIPASATSIKAVVKLKGGGKAKVTRAYSACR
;
A
#
# COMPACT_ATOMS: atom_id res chain seq x y z
N MET A 1 -59.01 53.13 24.70
CA MET A 1 -58.17 52.17 25.43
C MET A 1 -57.89 51.00 24.50
N MET A 2 -56.71 50.97 23.87
CA MET A 2 -56.30 49.95 22.90
C MET A 2 -55.11 49.16 23.47
N LEU A 3 -55.27 47.85 23.64
CA LEU A 3 -54.20 46.94 24.01
C LEU A 3 -53.40 46.54 22.74
N PRO A 4 -52.06 46.61 22.74
CA PRO A 4 -51.26 45.99 21.69
C PRO A 4 -51.04 44.50 22.02
N HIS A 5 -51.46 43.64 21.09
CA HIS A 5 -51.13 42.21 21.08
C HIS A 5 -49.64 42.01 20.75
N LYS A 6 -48.92 41.30 21.62
CA LYS A 6 -47.56 40.82 21.35
C LYS A 6 -47.64 39.42 20.76
N ILE A 7 -47.30 39.29 19.47
CA ILE A 7 -47.14 38.01 18.78
C ILE A 7 -45.72 37.52 19.08
N ALA A 8 -45.61 36.39 19.77
CA ALA A 8 -44.35 35.70 20.03
C ALA A 8 -43.99 34.82 18.82
N ALA A 9 -42.89 35.16 18.13
CA ALA A 9 -42.32 34.34 17.08
C ALA A 9 -41.43 33.25 17.72
N LEU A 10 -41.89 32.00 17.65
CA LEU A 10 -41.07 30.81 17.95
C LEU A 10 -40.08 30.59 16.80
N GLY A 11 -38.83 30.99 17.01
CA GLY A 11 -37.72 30.64 16.13
C GLY A 11 -37.33 29.17 16.32
N ALA A 12 -37.62 28.35 15.32
CA ALA A 12 -37.12 26.98 15.24
C ALA A 12 -35.62 27.00 14.94
N ALA A 13 -34.79 26.78 15.97
CA ALA A 13 -33.36 26.58 15.82
C ALA A 13 -33.10 25.17 15.26
N ALA A 14 -32.89 25.08 13.95
CA ALA A 14 -32.42 23.87 13.29
C ALA A 14 -30.97 23.58 13.72
N LEU A 15 -30.80 22.59 14.59
CA LEU A 15 -29.51 21.98 14.93
C LEU A 15 -28.93 21.28 13.71
N LEU A 16 -28.15 22.00 12.92
CA LEU A 16 -27.24 21.42 11.93
C LEU A 16 -26.10 20.71 12.67
N ALA A 17 -26.28 19.41 12.92
CA ALA A 17 -25.19 18.54 13.33
C ALA A 17 -24.15 18.51 12.20
N PRO A 18 -22.86 18.81 12.47
CA PRO A 18 -21.82 18.66 11.47
C PRO A 18 -21.68 17.17 11.16
N LEU A 19 -22.09 16.77 9.95
CA LEU A 19 -21.68 15.51 9.33
C LEU A 19 -20.16 15.52 9.26
N ALA A 20 -19.51 14.89 10.23
CA ALA A 20 -18.10 14.60 10.18
C ALA A 20 -17.87 13.65 8.99
N LEU A 21 -17.43 14.20 7.86
CA LEU A 21 -16.77 13.39 6.83
C LEU A 21 -15.55 12.75 7.48
N THR A 22 -15.70 11.52 7.95
CA THR A 22 -14.58 10.65 8.24
C THR A 22 -13.94 10.33 6.89
N VAL A 23 -12.98 11.17 6.48
CA VAL A 23 -12.02 10.78 5.47
C VAL A 23 -11.28 9.59 6.07
N ALA A 24 -11.70 8.39 5.70
CA ALA A 24 -11.05 7.16 6.12
C ALA A 24 -9.57 7.34 5.76
N ALA A 25 -8.72 7.33 6.78
CA ALA A 25 -7.29 7.34 6.56
C ALA A 25 -6.98 6.19 5.60
N PRO A 26 -6.24 6.43 4.51
CA PRO A 26 -5.96 5.39 3.52
C PRO A 26 -5.39 4.18 4.27
N ALA A 27 -5.96 3.00 3.97
CA ALA A 27 -5.53 1.76 4.60
C ALA A 27 -4.01 1.63 4.46
N ALA A 28 -3.36 1.38 5.59
CA ALA A 28 -1.92 1.40 5.83
C ALA A 28 -1.06 0.41 4.99
N HIS A 29 -1.59 -0.17 3.91
CA HIS A 29 -1.05 -1.44 3.40
C HIS A 29 -0.94 -1.55 1.88
N ALA A 30 -1.64 -0.74 1.08
CA ALA A 30 -1.40 -0.66 -0.35
C ALA A 30 -0.57 0.58 -0.69
N ASP A 31 0.27 0.50 -1.74
CA ASP A 31 0.72 1.73 -2.40
C ASP A 31 -0.54 2.52 -2.78
N GLU A 32 -1.54 1.82 -3.34
CA GLU A 32 -2.85 2.34 -3.72
C GLU A 32 -3.91 1.23 -3.71
N SER A 33 -5.13 1.56 -3.29
CA SER A 33 -6.29 0.67 -3.32
C SER A 33 -7.37 1.24 -4.24
N TYR A 34 -8.01 0.37 -4.99
CA TYR A 34 -9.07 0.69 -5.93
C TYR A 34 -10.28 -0.20 -5.66
N ALA A 35 -11.48 0.28 -5.98
CA ALA A 35 -12.69 -0.52 -5.94
C ALA A 35 -13.57 -0.18 -7.12
N GLY A 36 -14.41 -1.13 -7.53
CA GLY A 36 -15.36 -0.95 -8.61
C GLY A 36 -16.27 -2.15 -8.76
N SER A 37 -16.97 -2.19 -9.88
CA SER A 37 -17.78 -3.32 -10.31
C SER A 37 -17.52 -3.59 -11.79
N ILE A 38 -17.91 -4.78 -12.24
CA ILE A 38 -17.87 -5.14 -13.66
C ILE A 38 -19.26 -4.86 -14.23
N GLY A 39 -19.34 -3.86 -15.12
CA GLY A 39 -20.57 -3.53 -15.87
C GLY A 39 -20.65 -4.30 -17.18
N ALA A 40 -21.64 -4.01 -18.03
CA ALA A 40 -21.80 -4.67 -19.33
C ALA A 40 -20.72 -4.31 -20.38
N ALA A 41 -19.93 -3.26 -20.12
CA ALA A 41 -18.88 -2.75 -20.99
C ALA A 41 -17.77 -2.10 -20.14
N PRO A 42 -16.54 -1.93 -20.67
CA PRO A 42 -16.06 -2.41 -21.99
C PRO A 42 -15.96 -3.94 -22.07
N ILE A 43 -16.01 -4.48 -23.29
CA ILE A 43 -15.83 -5.91 -23.58
C ILE A 43 -14.41 -6.12 -24.11
N GLY A 44 -13.72 -7.14 -23.59
CA GLY A 44 -12.36 -7.51 -23.98
C GLY A 44 -12.26 -9.00 -24.27
N VAL A 45 -11.25 -9.37 -25.06
CA VAL A 45 -10.92 -10.78 -25.31
C VAL A 45 -10.07 -11.30 -24.16
N PHE A 46 -10.65 -12.23 -23.39
CA PHE A 46 -9.99 -12.98 -22.34
C PHE A 46 -9.28 -14.20 -22.96
N TYR A 47 -8.04 -14.46 -22.53
CA TYR A 47 -7.32 -15.68 -22.87
C TYR A 47 -6.94 -16.38 -21.57
N GLN A 48 -7.45 -17.58 -21.33
CA GLN A 48 -7.14 -18.31 -20.11
C GLN A 48 -5.63 -18.33 -19.85
N PRO A 49 -5.14 -17.81 -18.70
CA PRO A 49 -3.73 -17.90 -18.35
C PRO A 49 -3.27 -19.36 -18.38
N ASN A 50 -2.02 -19.60 -18.78
CA ASN A 50 -1.45 -20.95 -18.67
C ASN A 50 -1.09 -21.25 -17.21
N ALA A 51 -0.71 -22.50 -16.93
CA ALA A 51 -0.30 -22.95 -15.59
C ALA A 51 0.91 -22.19 -14.99
N ASN A 52 1.57 -21.32 -15.76
CA ASN A 52 2.69 -20.51 -15.30
C ASN A 52 2.28 -19.05 -15.01
N GLU A 53 0.98 -18.72 -14.93
CA GLU A 53 0.48 -17.36 -14.65
C GLU A 53 0.97 -16.32 -15.67
N THR A 54 1.27 -16.79 -16.89
CA THR A 54 1.73 -15.92 -17.97
C THR A 54 0.58 -15.60 -18.91
N CYS A 55 0.64 -14.39 -19.46
CA CYS A 55 -0.28 -13.93 -20.49
C CYS A 55 -0.09 -14.76 -21.75
N SER A 56 -0.89 -15.81 -21.91
CA SER A 56 -0.89 -16.65 -23.11
C SER A 56 -1.97 -16.17 -24.06
N THR A 57 -1.65 -16.05 -25.36
CA THR A 57 -2.64 -15.78 -26.43
C THR A 57 -3.02 -17.04 -27.19
N THR A 58 -2.45 -18.20 -26.83
CA THR A 58 -2.64 -19.46 -27.58
C THR A 58 -3.80 -20.30 -27.07
N ASN A 59 -4.45 -19.89 -25.98
CA ASN A 59 -5.55 -20.61 -25.37
C ASN A 59 -6.90 -20.13 -25.91
N ALA A 60 -7.96 -20.90 -25.62
CA ALA A 60 -9.33 -20.52 -25.98
C ALA A 60 -9.65 -19.12 -25.45
N SER A 61 -10.30 -18.33 -26.31
CA SER A 61 -10.62 -16.94 -26.00
C SER A 61 -12.12 -16.71 -25.88
N VAL A 62 -12.55 -15.89 -24.94
CA VAL A 62 -13.95 -15.49 -24.78
C VAL A 62 -14.04 -13.96 -24.65
N ALA A 63 -15.06 -13.36 -25.27
CA ALA A 63 -15.34 -11.94 -25.13
C ALA A 63 -16.16 -11.71 -23.86
N LEU A 64 -15.60 -10.99 -22.89
CA LEU A 64 -16.23 -10.73 -21.60
C LEU A 64 -16.15 -9.26 -21.21
N PRO A 65 -17.13 -8.76 -20.44
CA PRO A 65 -16.99 -7.46 -19.81
C PRO A 65 -15.80 -7.45 -18.85
N TYR A 66 -15.14 -6.30 -18.75
CA TYR A 66 -14.06 -6.09 -17.80
C TYR A 66 -14.12 -4.71 -17.17
N SER A 67 -13.54 -4.61 -15.99
CA SER A 67 -13.21 -3.33 -15.36
C SER A 67 -11.70 -3.12 -15.42
N SER A 68 -11.26 -1.87 -15.53
CA SER A 68 -9.82 -1.56 -15.59
C SER A 68 -9.42 -0.48 -14.61
N VAL A 69 -8.23 -0.66 -14.05
CA VAL A 69 -7.55 0.33 -13.22
C VAL A 69 -6.25 0.71 -13.91
N ASP A 70 -6.04 2.00 -14.13
CA ASP A 70 -4.77 2.53 -14.59
C ASP A 70 -3.96 3.06 -13.41
N TYR A 71 -2.69 2.67 -13.34
CA TYR A 71 -1.75 2.96 -12.28
C TYR A 71 -0.43 3.44 -12.87
N VAL A 72 0.20 4.47 -12.28
CA VAL A 72 1.57 4.87 -12.64
C VAL A 72 2.51 4.51 -11.51
N SER A 73 3.50 3.67 -11.79
CA SER A 73 4.43 3.21 -10.77
C SER A 73 5.26 4.35 -10.20
N GLN A 74 5.11 4.62 -8.91
CA GLN A 74 5.84 5.70 -8.24
C GLN A 74 7.28 5.30 -7.85
N SER A 75 7.59 4.00 -7.85
CA SER A 75 8.91 3.49 -7.45
C SER A 75 9.24 2.15 -8.12
N SER A 76 10.52 1.97 -8.47
CA SER A 76 11.00 0.71 -9.05
C SER A 76 11.00 -0.42 -8.02
N GLY A 77 10.66 -1.63 -8.44
CA GLY A 77 10.73 -2.85 -7.65
C GLY A 77 9.53 -3.79 -7.88
N PRO A 78 9.55 -4.98 -7.25
CA PRO A 78 8.43 -5.91 -7.31
C PRO A 78 7.17 -5.31 -6.69
N ARG A 79 6.01 -5.70 -7.21
CA ARG A 79 4.67 -5.45 -6.69
C ARG A 79 3.91 -6.76 -6.56
N ARG A 80 2.97 -6.78 -5.62
CA ARG A 80 1.91 -7.77 -5.52
C ARG A 80 0.60 -7.09 -5.83
N PHE A 81 -0.19 -7.68 -6.72
CA PHE A 81 -1.55 -7.22 -7.02
C PHE A 81 -2.51 -8.21 -6.41
N VAL A 82 -3.46 -7.76 -5.60
CA VAL A 82 -4.45 -8.62 -4.95
C VAL A 82 -5.82 -8.11 -5.32
N VAL A 83 -6.63 -8.93 -5.98
CA VAL A 83 -8.03 -8.61 -6.26
C VAL A 83 -8.90 -9.40 -5.29
N HIS A 84 -9.77 -8.71 -4.59
CA HIS A 84 -10.84 -9.29 -3.78
C HIS A 84 -12.17 -9.02 -4.46
N ALA A 85 -12.99 -10.04 -4.67
CA ALA A 85 -14.36 -9.87 -5.12
C ALA A 85 -15.34 -10.47 -4.10
N ALA A 86 -16.40 -9.71 -3.81
CA ALA A 86 -17.49 -10.16 -2.95
C ALA A 86 -18.57 -10.83 -3.80
N ASP A 87 -19.29 -11.78 -3.20
CA ASP A 87 -20.48 -12.40 -3.78
C ASP A 87 -20.25 -13.06 -5.15
N VAL A 88 -19.03 -13.55 -5.41
CA VAL A 88 -18.72 -14.31 -6.63
C VAL A 88 -19.34 -15.70 -6.48
N PRO A 89 -20.33 -16.08 -7.32
CA PRO A 89 -20.89 -17.42 -7.27
C PRO A 89 -19.78 -18.46 -7.50
N ALA A 90 -19.87 -19.64 -6.88
CA ALA A 90 -18.85 -20.69 -7.04
C ALA A 90 -18.61 -21.12 -8.52
N ALA A 91 -19.58 -20.89 -9.40
CA ALA A 91 -19.47 -21.14 -10.84
C ALA A 91 -18.88 -19.97 -11.64
N ALA A 92 -18.73 -18.79 -11.04
CA ALA A 92 -18.17 -17.62 -11.68
C ALA A 92 -16.66 -17.58 -11.44
N GLN A 93 -15.90 -17.56 -12.53
CA GLN A 93 -14.46 -17.39 -12.46
C GLN A 93 -14.12 -15.90 -12.41
N LEU A 94 -13.15 -15.55 -11.56
CA LEU A 94 -12.50 -14.24 -11.56
C LEU A 94 -11.11 -14.40 -12.14
N ALA A 95 -10.74 -13.48 -13.02
CA ALA A 95 -9.40 -13.40 -13.57
C ALA A 95 -8.95 -11.95 -13.64
N PHE A 96 -7.65 -11.73 -13.58
CA PHE A 96 -7.12 -10.41 -13.85
C PHE A 96 -5.75 -10.45 -14.51
N TYR A 97 -5.49 -9.38 -15.25
CA TYR A 97 -4.30 -9.22 -16.08
C TYR A 97 -3.62 -7.92 -15.72
N VAL A 98 -2.31 -7.95 -15.63
CA VAL A 98 -1.49 -6.78 -15.41
C VAL A 98 -0.73 -6.49 -16.69
N TYR A 99 -1.01 -5.32 -17.27
CA TYR A 99 -0.32 -4.80 -18.44
C TYR A 99 0.65 -3.71 -18.00
N ARG A 100 1.89 -3.74 -18.51
CA ARG A 100 2.90 -2.69 -18.34
C ARG A 100 3.21 -2.09 -19.71
N ASN A 101 2.96 -0.79 -19.87
CA ASN A 101 3.15 -0.03 -21.11
C ASN A 101 2.46 -0.72 -22.31
N GLY A 102 1.25 -1.24 -22.08
CA GLY A 102 0.44 -1.94 -23.10
C GLY A 102 0.78 -3.43 -23.30
N VAL A 103 1.86 -3.93 -22.70
CA VAL A 103 2.26 -5.34 -22.80
C VAL A 103 1.80 -6.10 -21.57
N CYS A 104 1.11 -7.22 -21.75
CA CYS A 104 0.73 -8.07 -20.63
C CYS A 104 1.97 -8.71 -19.99
N VAL A 105 2.16 -8.51 -18.68
CA VAL A 105 3.34 -8.98 -17.95
C VAL A 105 3.04 -10.06 -16.92
N ALA A 106 1.78 -10.18 -16.49
CA ALA A 106 1.32 -11.20 -15.57
C ALA A 106 -0.21 -11.36 -15.70
N ALA A 107 -0.71 -12.56 -15.48
CA ALA A 107 -2.15 -12.83 -15.44
C ALA A 107 -2.43 -14.00 -14.52
N ASP A 108 -3.49 -13.90 -13.74
CA ASP A 108 -3.94 -14.99 -12.87
C ASP A 108 -5.45 -15.11 -12.96
N TYR A 109 -5.95 -16.31 -12.69
CA TYR A 109 -7.37 -16.60 -12.64
C TYR A 109 -7.62 -17.70 -11.61
N GLN A 110 -8.73 -17.62 -10.90
CA GLN A 110 -9.10 -18.63 -9.91
C GLN A 110 -9.39 -19.97 -10.62
N PRO A 111 -8.58 -21.03 -10.45
CA PRO A 111 -8.71 -22.25 -11.23
C PRO A 111 -9.11 -23.47 -10.41
N ASP A 112 -9.52 -23.38 -9.13
CA ASP A 112 -9.76 -24.59 -8.33
C ASP A 112 -11.13 -24.59 -7.63
N PRO A 113 -12.10 -25.40 -8.12
CA PRO A 113 -13.32 -25.67 -7.38
C PRO A 113 -12.96 -26.50 -6.13
N GLY A 114 -12.93 -25.85 -4.95
CA GLY A 114 -12.70 -26.55 -3.68
C GLY A 114 -12.01 -25.74 -2.58
N GLU A 115 -11.37 -24.61 -2.92
CA GLU A 115 -10.78 -23.69 -1.94
C GLU A 115 -11.65 -22.42 -1.78
N GLU A 116 -11.62 -21.85 -0.57
CA GLU A 116 -12.66 -21.03 0.07
C GLU A 116 -13.38 -19.93 -0.76
N SER A 117 -14.60 -19.62 -0.32
CA SER A 117 -15.58 -18.67 -0.85
C SER A 117 -15.19 -17.19 -0.85
N THR A 118 -13.90 -16.86 -0.77
CA THR A 118 -13.40 -15.52 -1.04
C THR A 118 -12.66 -15.55 -2.35
N ALA A 119 -13.23 -14.97 -3.41
CA ALA A 119 -12.59 -14.81 -4.71
C ALA A 119 -11.43 -13.80 -4.61
N THR A 120 -10.36 -14.24 -3.94
CA THR A 120 -9.09 -13.55 -3.84
C THR A 120 -8.16 -14.19 -4.85
N VAL A 121 -7.70 -13.39 -5.81
CA VAL A 121 -6.71 -13.79 -6.81
C VAL A 121 -5.54 -12.85 -6.67
N ASP A 122 -4.31 -13.35 -6.73
CA ASP A 122 -3.14 -12.52 -6.51
C ASP A 122 -1.94 -12.84 -7.40
N LEU A 123 -1.30 -11.77 -7.86
CA LEU A 123 -0.12 -11.84 -8.70
C LEU A 123 1.07 -11.31 -7.93
N ASP A 124 2.01 -12.21 -7.66
CA ASP A 124 3.24 -11.91 -6.95
C ASP A 124 4.37 -11.47 -7.90
N ARG A 125 5.28 -10.64 -7.38
CA ARG A 125 6.57 -10.30 -8.02
C ARG A 125 6.51 -9.63 -9.39
N VAL A 126 5.45 -8.91 -9.73
CA VAL A 126 5.42 -8.08 -10.93
C VAL A 126 6.43 -6.93 -10.77
N VAL A 127 7.54 -6.99 -11.51
CA VAL A 127 8.62 -5.99 -11.40
C VAL A 127 8.30 -4.76 -12.25
N LEU A 128 8.13 -3.62 -11.58
CA LEU A 128 7.88 -2.33 -12.21
C LEU A 128 9.09 -1.41 -12.07
N ALA A 129 9.28 -0.50 -13.02
CA ALA A 129 10.15 0.65 -12.95
C ALA A 129 9.34 1.91 -12.60
N LYS A 130 9.96 2.87 -11.91
CA LYS A 130 9.35 4.19 -11.67
C LYS A 130 8.94 4.82 -13.01
N GLY A 131 7.69 5.25 -13.11
CA GLY A 131 7.09 5.87 -14.29
C GLY A 131 6.39 4.90 -15.23
N ASP A 132 6.48 3.59 -15.01
CA ASP A 132 5.73 2.61 -15.79
C ASP A 132 4.23 2.89 -15.71
N ARG A 133 3.56 2.86 -16.86
CA ARG A 133 2.10 2.91 -16.95
C ARG A 133 1.57 1.48 -16.89
N VAL A 134 0.82 1.18 -15.85
CA VAL A 134 0.23 -0.13 -15.61
C VAL A 134 -1.26 -0.04 -15.83
N SER A 135 -1.84 -1.03 -16.50
CA SER A 135 -3.29 -1.21 -16.58
C SER A 135 -3.62 -2.59 -16.03
N VAL A 136 -4.48 -2.65 -15.03
CA VAL A 136 -4.98 -3.89 -14.44
C VAL A 136 -6.38 -4.12 -14.98
N ARG A 137 -6.60 -5.21 -15.70
CA ARG A 137 -7.93 -5.58 -16.20
C ARG A 137 -8.48 -6.71 -15.37
N ILE A 138 -9.65 -6.51 -14.79
CA ILE A 138 -10.36 -7.46 -13.94
C ILE A 138 -11.57 -7.96 -14.73
N ILE A 139 -11.61 -9.27 -14.92
CA ILE A 139 -12.59 -9.98 -15.74
C ILE A 139 -13.30 -10.98 -14.85
N SER A 140 -14.61 -11.07 -14.99
CA SER A 140 -15.41 -12.05 -14.26
C SER A 140 -16.52 -12.55 -15.15
N PHE A 141 -16.87 -13.83 -14.98
CA PHE A 141 -18.04 -14.44 -15.63
C PHE A 141 -19.35 -14.10 -14.90
N ALA A 142 -19.24 -13.45 -13.74
CA ALA A 142 -20.31 -12.71 -13.07
C ALA A 142 -19.99 -11.20 -13.03
N ASN A 143 -20.88 -10.40 -12.44
CA ASN A 143 -20.69 -8.95 -12.26
C ASN A 143 -20.46 -8.55 -10.79
N PRO A 144 -19.43 -9.08 -10.10
CA PRO A 144 -19.22 -8.78 -8.69
C PRO A 144 -18.67 -7.37 -8.49
N ALA A 145 -18.89 -6.84 -7.28
CA ALA A 145 -18.07 -5.75 -6.78
C ALA A 145 -16.67 -6.29 -6.45
N TRP A 146 -15.64 -5.49 -6.76
CA TRP A 146 -14.25 -5.87 -6.56
C TRP A 146 -13.46 -4.75 -5.88
N ARG A 147 -12.37 -5.15 -5.23
CA ARG A 147 -11.35 -4.28 -4.66
C ARG A 147 -9.98 -4.79 -5.12
N LEU A 148 -9.16 -3.89 -5.66
CA LEU A 148 -7.77 -4.15 -6.03
C LEU A 148 -6.85 -3.46 -5.04
N ASP A 149 -5.91 -4.21 -4.47
CA ASP A 149 -4.80 -3.68 -3.68
C ASP A 149 -3.48 -3.88 -4.44
N ILE A 150 -2.75 -2.79 -4.69
CA ILE A 150 -1.41 -2.83 -5.24
C ILE A 150 -0.41 -2.67 -4.10
N LEU A 151 0.26 -3.75 -3.74
CA LEU A 151 1.13 -3.82 -2.57
C LEU A 151 2.61 -3.76 -3.00
N GLN A 152 3.40 -2.91 -2.36
CA GLN A 152 4.86 -2.94 -2.49
C GLN A 152 5.48 -3.65 -1.27
N PRO A 153 6.22 -4.77 -1.48
CA PRO A 153 6.91 -5.46 -0.40
C PRO A 153 7.95 -4.54 0.27
N GLY A 154 8.04 -4.65 1.60
CA GLY A 154 8.96 -3.84 2.39
C GLY A 154 8.62 -2.35 2.46
N THR A 155 7.41 -1.95 2.05
CA THR A 155 6.91 -0.58 2.21
C THR A 155 6.47 -0.33 3.64
N ALA A 156 6.64 0.91 4.09
CA ALA A 156 6.27 1.30 5.45
C ALA A 156 4.76 1.43 5.62
N ASN A 157 4.22 0.78 6.64
CA ASN A 157 2.77 0.75 6.89
C ASN A 157 2.20 2.08 7.40
N ALA A 158 3.04 2.95 7.97
CA ALA A 158 2.60 4.24 8.50
C ALA A 158 3.75 5.25 8.47
N ALA A 159 3.45 6.51 8.79
CA ALA A 159 4.48 7.50 9.08
C ALA A 159 5.36 7.05 10.27
N ALA A 160 6.62 7.50 10.29
CA ALA A 160 7.51 7.19 11.41
C ALA A 160 7.02 7.92 12.68
N ALA A 161 6.87 7.18 13.77
CA ALA A 161 6.34 7.71 15.03
C ALA A 161 7.43 7.91 16.07
N GLY A 162 7.32 9.01 16.84
CA GLY A 162 8.15 9.29 18.02
C GLY A 162 9.10 10.48 17.88
N LYS A 163 9.57 11.00 19.03
CA LYS A 163 10.41 12.22 19.13
C LYS A 163 11.72 12.14 18.34
N GLY A 164 12.20 10.93 18.05
CA GLY A 164 13.41 10.66 17.26
C GLY A 164 13.28 11.04 15.78
N ALA A 165 12.07 11.21 15.24
CA ALA A 165 11.84 11.53 13.82
C ALA A 165 12.46 12.87 13.43
N SER A 166 12.60 13.80 14.38
CA SER A 166 13.30 15.08 14.20
C SER A 166 14.83 14.96 14.05
N TYR A 167 15.40 13.80 14.36
CA TYR A 167 16.85 13.53 14.30
C TYR A 167 17.23 12.53 13.21
N VAL A 168 16.33 11.61 12.87
CA VAL A 168 16.56 10.54 11.90
C VAL A 168 15.31 10.33 11.07
N LYS A 169 15.46 10.37 9.75
CA LYS A 169 14.43 9.99 8.78
C LYS A 169 14.59 8.51 8.47
N LEU A 170 13.60 7.72 8.90
CA LEU A 170 13.46 6.33 8.48
C LEU A 170 12.93 6.27 7.04
N PRO A 171 13.39 5.34 6.19
CA PRO A 171 12.97 5.27 4.81
C PRO A 171 11.49 4.93 4.68
N TYR A 172 10.93 5.21 3.50
CA TYR A 172 9.60 4.74 3.14
C TYR A 172 9.61 3.25 2.76
N GLN A 173 10.73 2.76 2.26
CA GLN A 173 10.85 1.40 1.76
C GLN A 173 12.15 0.74 2.23
N VAL A 174 12.10 -0.57 2.46
CA VAL A 174 13.28 -1.42 2.61
C VAL A 174 13.52 -2.22 1.34
N SER A 175 14.79 -2.44 0.99
CA SER A 175 15.13 -3.32 -0.13
C SER A 175 14.98 -4.76 0.30
N CYS A 176 13.93 -5.42 -0.18
CA CYS A 176 13.64 -6.82 0.08
C CYS A 176 14.72 -7.75 -0.49
N ALA A 177 15.14 -7.52 -1.75
CA ALA A 177 16.17 -8.32 -2.41
C ALA A 177 17.51 -8.28 -1.66
N SER A 178 17.94 -7.09 -1.23
CA SER A 178 19.25 -6.93 -0.60
C SER A 178 19.23 -6.95 0.92
N LYS A 179 18.04 -7.08 1.54
CA LYS A 179 17.81 -7.00 3.00
C LYS A 179 18.45 -5.76 3.64
N LYS A 180 18.36 -4.62 2.95
CA LYS A 180 18.99 -3.35 3.31
C LYS A 180 17.99 -2.22 3.39
N ALA A 181 18.31 -1.22 4.19
CA ALA A 181 17.57 0.03 4.25
C ALA A 181 18.56 1.19 4.43
N THR A 182 18.24 2.38 3.91
CA THR A 182 19.07 3.57 4.13
C THR A 182 18.28 4.57 4.95
N VAL A 183 18.80 4.95 6.11
CA VAL A 183 18.24 5.99 6.96
C VAL A 183 19.08 7.25 6.82
N GLN A 184 18.45 8.41 6.97
CA GLN A 184 19.14 9.69 6.85
C GLN A 184 19.11 10.45 8.18
N VAL A 185 20.26 10.99 8.57
CA VAL A 185 20.37 11.86 9.75
C VAL A 185 19.87 13.26 9.40
N ALA A 186 19.22 13.93 10.35
CA ALA A 186 18.78 15.31 10.21
C ALA A 186 19.94 16.30 9.94
N GLY A 187 19.56 17.56 9.69
CA GLY A 187 20.50 18.65 9.42
C GLY A 187 21.46 18.98 10.57
N LYS A 188 22.39 19.90 10.29
CA LYS A 188 23.55 20.24 11.15
C LYS A 188 23.19 20.52 12.61
N ALA A 189 22.15 21.31 12.85
CA ALA A 189 21.73 21.69 14.21
C ALA A 189 21.32 20.48 15.07
N LYS A 190 20.59 19.53 14.50
CA LYS A 190 20.13 18.33 15.20
C LYS A 190 21.24 17.29 15.32
N ALA A 191 22.04 17.09 14.27
CA ALA A 191 23.14 16.13 14.26
C ALA A 191 24.19 16.43 15.35
N ARG A 192 24.52 17.70 15.60
CA ARG A 192 25.48 18.10 16.66
C ARG A 192 25.06 17.65 18.06
N LYS A 193 23.76 17.52 18.32
CA LYS A 193 23.18 17.08 19.59
C LYS A 193 23.25 15.56 19.77
N ILE A 194 23.55 14.80 18.72
CA ILE A 194 23.56 13.34 18.75
C ILE A 194 24.91 12.83 19.27
N LYS A 195 24.88 11.97 20.28
CA LYS A 195 26.03 11.21 20.79
C LYS A 195 26.21 9.90 20.04
N SER A 196 25.12 9.15 19.86
CA SER A 196 25.09 7.91 19.10
C SER A 196 23.68 7.56 18.67
N ILE A 197 23.55 6.75 17.62
CA ILE A 197 22.27 6.17 17.20
C ILE A 197 22.41 4.66 17.15
N THR A 198 21.45 3.94 17.73
CA THR A 198 21.33 2.48 17.59
C THR A 198 20.08 2.16 16.81
N PHE A 199 20.21 1.30 15.81
CA PHE A 199 19.11 0.80 14.99
C PHE A 199 18.84 -0.66 15.31
N THR A 200 17.56 -0.99 15.50
CA THR A 200 17.09 -2.37 15.56
C THR A 200 16.03 -2.61 14.50
N ALA A 201 16.02 -3.80 13.90
CA ALA A 201 14.98 -4.27 12.99
C ALA A 201 14.50 -5.64 13.48
N GLY A 202 13.20 -5.81 13.70
CA GLY A 202 12.64 -7.05 14.25
C GLY A 202 13.27 -7.45 15.60
N GLY A 203 13.58 -6.45 16.44
CA GLY A 203 14.23 -6.66 17.73
C GLY A 203 15.75 -6.87 17.68
N LYS A 204 16.34 -7.21 16.53
CA LYS A 204 17.78 -7.41 16.37
C LYS A 204 18.50 -6.11 16.05
N LYS A 205 19.67 -5.89 16.63
CA LYS A 205 20.51 -4.71 16.36
C LYS A 205 21.11 -4.83 14.95
N VAL A 206 20.75 -3.90 14.06
CA VAL A 206 21.20 -3.88 12.65
C VAL A 206 22.29 -2.85 12.38
N ALA A 207 22.41 -1.83 13.22
CA ALA A 207 23.52 -0.87 13.16
C ALA A 207 23.66 -0.11 14.48
N ALA A 208 24.88 0.37 14.76
CA ALA A 208 25.11 1.40 15.76
C ALA A 208 26.18 2.37 15.26
N VAL A 209 25.89 3.67 15.34
CA VAL A 209 26.74 4.72 14.80
C VAL A 209 27.08 5.70 15.91
N LYS A 210 28.37 5.95 16.10
CA LYS A 210 28.92 7.04 16.92
C LYS A 210 29.48 8.11 15.98
N GLY A 211 29.67 9.34 16.46
CA GLY A 211 30.27 10.42 15.66
C GLY A 211 29.42 10.81 14.45
N VAL A 212 28.10 10.90 14.65
CA VAL A 212 27.13 11.11 13.58
C VAL A 212 27.31 12.47 12.92
N ARG A 213 27.35 12.51 11.58
CA ARG A 213 27.44 13.74 10.80
C ARG A 213 26.08 14.19 10.28
N ALA A 214 25.95 15.48 9.99
CA ALA A 214 24.74 16.06 9.41
C ALA A 214 24.43 15.41 8.05
N ARG A 215 23.15 15.12 7.78
CA ARG A 215 22.70 14.50 6.51
C ARG A 215 23.39 13.18 6.16
N GLN A 216 24.05 12.54 7.13
CA GLN A 216 24.71 11.25 6.92
C GLN A 216 23.68 10.18 6.57
N ASN A 217 23.94 9.47 5.47
CA ASN A 217 23.20 8.26 5.11
C ASN A 217 23.82 7.07 5.84
N ILE A 218 23.01 6.36 6.63
CA ILE A 218 23.43 5.17 7.37
C ILE A 218 22.78 3.97 6.70
N LYS A 219 23.60 3.03 6.22
CA LYS A 219 23.13 1.79 5.60
C LYS A 219 22.86 0.76 6.70
N LEU A 220 21.62 0.31 6.79
CA LEU A 220 21.20 -0.81 7.63
C LEU A 220 21.29 -2.10 6.82
N LYS A 221 21.79 -3.17 7.42
CA LYS A 221 21.89 -4.51 6.82
C LYS A 221 21.18 -5.53 7.72
N GLY A 222 20.70 -6.62 7.13
CA GLY A 222 20.04 -7.69 7.88
C GLY A 222 18.60 -7.34 8.27
N ILE A 223 17.89 -6.61 7.41
CA ILE A 223 16.45 -6.39 7.61
C ILE A 223 15.73 -7.73 7.43
N PRO A 224 14.88 -8.15 8.39
CA PRO A 224 14.11 -9.39 8.27
C PRO A 224 13.19 -9.38 7.05
N ALA A 225 12.94 -10.56 6.47
CA ALA A 225 11.99 -10.71 5.38
C ALA A 225 10.52 -10.71 5.85
N SER A 226 10.27 -11.06 7.12
CA SER A 226 8.95 -10.94 7.72
C SER A 226 8.55 -9.48 7.96
N ALA A 227 7.25 -9.24 8.16
CA ALA A 227 6.76 -7.93 8.60
C ALA A 227 7.55 -7.47 9.83
N THR A 228 8.07 -6.24 9.79
CA THR A 228 9.09 -5.81 10.76
C THR A 228 8.94 -4.35 11.15
N SER A 229 9.55 -3.97 12.26
CA SER A 229 9.70 -2.57 12.64
C SER A 229 11.16 -2.19 12.75
N ILE A 230 11.53 -1.06 12.11
CA ILE A 230 12.83 -0.43 12.33
C ILE A 230 12.66 0.59 13.44
N LYS A 231 13.42 0.43 14.52
CA LYS A 231 13.49 1.35 15.66
C LYS A 231 14.86 2.00 15.68
N ALA A 232 14.91 3.32 15.79
CA ALA A 232 16.13 4.07 16.05
C ALA A 232 16.07 4.71 17.43
N VAL A 233 17.10 4.46 18.23
CA VAL A 233 17.31 5.08 19.55
C VAL A 233 18.46 6.07 19.44
N VAL A 234 18.13 7.35 19.47
CA VAL A 234 19.08 8.47 19.41
C VAL A 234 19.45 8.88 20.82
N LYS A 235 20.71 8.66 21.22
CA LYS A 235 21.26 9.20 22.48
C LYS A 235 21.79 10.60 22.23
N LEU A 236 21.43 11.56 23.07
CA LEU A 236 21.85 12.95 22.94
C LEU A 236 23.06 13.27 23.84
N LYS A 237 23.86 14.28 23.48
CA LYS A 237 25.09 14.64 24.21
C LYS A 237 24.84 15.23 25.61
N GLY A 238 23.72 15.93 25.81
CA GLY A 238 23.30 16.49 27.11
C GLY A 238 22.45 15.54 27.97
N GLY A 239 22.53 14.23 27.72
CA GLY A 239 21.61 13.26 28.33
C GLY A 239 20.29 13.13 27.56
N GLY A 240 19.51 12.11 27.92
CA GLY A 240 18.23 11.79 27.26
C GLY A 240 18.32 10.88 26.03
N LYS A 241 17.16 10.35 25.63
CA LYS A 241 16.99 9.44 24.50
C LYS A 241 15.76 9.85 23.70
N ALA A 242 15.90 9.97 22.37
CA ALA A 242 14.78 10.14 21.45
C ALA A 242 14.60 8.86 20.64
N LYS A 243 13.39 8.31 20.62
CA LYS A 243 13.05 7.08 19.87
C LYS A 243 12.22 7.43 18.65
N VAL A 244 12.48 6.75 17.54
CA VAL A 244 11.61 6.74 16.37
C VAL A 244 11.44 5.32 15.87
N THR A 245 10.23 4.96 15.51
CA THR A 245 9.88 3.63 15.03
C THR A 245 9.07 3.76 13.74
N ARG A 246 9.27 2.84 12.82
CA ARG A 246 8.42 2.67 11.64
C ARG A 246 8.20 1.18 11.37
N ALA A 247 6.95 0.79 11.14
CA ALA A 247 6.59 -0.57 10.73
C ALA A 247 6.64 -0.70 9.21
N TYR A 248 6.96 -1.89 8.72
CA TYR A 248 7.09 -2.24 7.31
C TYR A 248 6.37 -3.55 7.03
N SER A 249 5.80 -3.66 5.84
CA SER A 249 5.22 -4.88 5.30
C SER A 249 6.29 -5.96 5.14
N ALA A 250 5.84 -7.21 5.04
CA ALA A 250 6.72 -8.32 4.73
C ALA A 250 7.34 -8.17 3.33
N CYS A 251 8.52 -8.74 3.15
CA CYS A 251 9.27 -8.83 1.90
C CYS A 251 9.01 -10.14 1.14
N ARG A 252 7.81 -10.72 1.30
CA ARG A 252 7.39 -11.94 0.59
C ARG A 252 7.01 -11.61 -0.84
#